data_AF-A0A7C7WJZ8-F1
#
_entry.id   AF-A0A7C7WJZ8-F1
#
_cell.length_a   1.000
_cell.length_b   1.000
_cell.length_c   1.000
_cell.angle_alpha   90.00
_cell.angle_beta   90.00
_cell.angle_gamma   90.00
#
_symmetry.space_group_name_H-M   'P 1'
#
loop_
_entity.id
_entity.type
_entity.pdbx_description
1 polymer ?
#
loop_
_entity_poly.entity_id
_entity_poly.type
_entity_poly.pdbx_seq_one_letter_code
_entity_poly.pdbx_strand_id
1 'polypeptide(L)'
;MPAAPQPTVGVLALQGDVREHVAALELLGCATVRVRRPEELAACDALVLPGGESTTMARLAHTFGLLEPLRAAVAGGLPTLGTCAGMILLAERVLDGVEGQETIGGIDMTVRRNAFGRQ
;
A
#
# COMPACT_ATOMS: atom_id res chain seq x y z
N MET A 1 27.13 17.90 -9.29
CA MET A 1 26.29 16.80 -9.80
C MET A 1 24.88 17.36 -9.98
N PRO A 2 24.16 17.08 -11.08
CA PRO A 2 22.75 17.43 -11.13
C PRO A 2 22.03 16.74 -9.97
N ALA A 3 21.05 17.41 -9.36
CA ALA A 3 20.19 16.78 -8.36
C ALA A 3 19.51 15.56 -9.01
N ALA A 4 19.51 14.41 -8.32
CA ALA A 4 18.75 13.27 -8.78
C ALA A 4 17.27 13.68 -8.95
N PRO A 5 16.56 13.16 -9.96
CA PRO A 5 15.14 13.48 -10.13
C PRO A 5 14.38 13.10 -8.85
N GLN A 6 13.49 14.00 -8.43
CA GLN A 6 12.66 13.81 -7.24
C GLN A 6 11.65 12.69 -7.51
N PRO A 7 11.69 11.56 -6.78
CA PRO A 7 10.75 10.47 -7.03
C PRO A 7 9.33 10.88 -6.64
N THR A 8 8.35 10.44 -7.44
CA THR A 8 6.92 10.57 -7.15
C THR A 8 6.45 9.34 -6.40
N VAL A 9 6.16 9.49 -5.12
CA VAL A 9 5.72 8.39 -4.25
C VAL A 9 4.21 8.42 -4.08
N GLY A 10 3.55 7.36 -4.52
CA GLY A 10 2.13 7.14 -4.28
C GLY A 10 1.87 6.71 -2.85
N VAL A 11 0.82 7.24 -2.23
CA VAL A 11 0.28 6.72 -0.95
C VAL A 11 -1.13 6.24 -1.20
N LEU A 12 -1.40 4.95 -0.98
CA LEU A 12 -2.75 4.40 -1.14
C LEU A 12 -3.72 5.13 -0.21
N ALA A 13 -4.70 5.82 -0.77
CA ALA A 13 -5.53 6.80 -0.08
C ALA A 13 -7.01 6.40 -0.04
N LEU A 14 -7.27 5.09 0.08
CA LEU A 14 -8.62 4.54 0.25
C LEU A 14 -9.08 4.57 1.72
N GLN A 15 -8.16 4.27 2.64
CA GLN A 15 -8.33 4.32 4.09
C GLN A 15 -6.93 4.27 4.73
N GLY A 16 -6.75 4.89 5.90
CA GLY A 16 -5.53 4.75 6.69
C GLY A 16 -4.95 6.07 7.18
N ASP A 17 -3.76 6.01 7.76
CA ASP A 17 -2.92 7.14 8.18
C ASP A 17 -2.21 7.81 6.99
N VAL A 18 -2.98 8.11 5.94
CA VAL A 18 -2.49 8.64 4.65
C VAL A 18 -1.77 9.97 4.83
N ARG A 19 -2.31 10.85 5.68
CA ARG A 19 -1.77 12.20 5.89
C ARG A 19 -0.38 12.15 6.51
N GLU A 20 -0.19 11.24 7.46
CA GLU A 20 1.06 11.04 8.20
C GLU A 20 2.17 10.57 7.25
N HIS A 21 1.86 9.62 6.35
CA HIS A 21 2.80 9.17 5.31
C HIS A 21 3.14 10.26 4.31
N VAL A 22 2.14 11.01 3.83
CA VAL A 22 2.38 12.15 2.91
C VAL A 22 3.31 13.17 3.54
N ALA A 23 3.05 13.57 4.79
CA ALA A 23 3.89 14.53 5.49
C ALA A 23 5.33 14.03 5.68
N ALA A 24 5.51 12.75 6.02
CA ALA A 24 6.84 12.16 6.17
C ALA A 24 7.63 12.14 4.84
N LEU A 25 6.97 11.80 3.73
CA LEU A 25 7.59 11.78 2.40
C LEU A 25 7.95 13.18 1.91
N GLU A 26 7.09 14.17 2.14
CA GLU A 26 7.36 15.57 1.79
C GLU A 26 8.53 16.14 2.60
N LEU A 27 8.66 15.78 3.88
CA LEU A 27 9.81 16.14 4.71
C LEU A 27 11.13 15.53 4.21
N LEU A 28 11.08 14.36 3.57
CA LEU A 28 12.22 13.73 2.90
C LEU A 28 12.48 14.30 1.50
N GLY A 29 11.66 15.26 1.07
CA GLY A 29 11.78 15.90 -0.24
C GLY A 29 11.31 15.00 -1.39
N CYS A 30 10.33 14.12 -1.19
CA CYS A 30 9.66 13.41 -2.27
C CYS A 30 8.43 14.18 -2.79
N ALA A 31 8.09 14.03 -4.07
CA ALA A 31 6.78 14.40 -4.56
C ALA A 31 5.77 13.31 -4.15
N THR A 32 4.54 13.69 -3.79
CA THR A 32 3.53 12.72 -3.31
C THR A 32 2.26 12.75 -4.14
N VAL A 33 1.67 11.57 -4.34
CA VAL A 33 0.36 11.40 -4.99
C VAL A 33 -0.52 10.54 -4.08
N ARG A 34 -1.75 10.99 -3.82
CA ARG A 34 -2.76 10.17 -3.14
C ARG A 34 -3.40 9.23 -4.14
N VAL A 35 -3.17 7.94 -4.02
CA VAL A 35 -3.63 6.93 -4.96
C VAL A 35 -4.99 6.41 -4.55
N ARG A 36 -6.01 6.73 -5.34
CA ARG A 36 -7.40 6.27 -5.23
C ARG A 36 -7.88 5.63 -6.53
N ARG A 37 -7.15 5.85 -7.63
CA ARG A 37 -7.50 5.40 -8.98
C ARG A 37 -6.28 4.86 -9.75
N PRO A 38 -6.49 4.02 -10.77
CA PRO A 38 -5.39 3.42 -11.53
C PRO A 38 -4.48 4.45 -12.22
N GLU A 39 -5.03 5.54 -12.73
CA GLU A 39 -4.25 6.61 -13.38
C GLU A 39 -3.30 7.34 -12.40
N GLU A 40 -3.66 7.42 -11.13
CA GLU A 40 -2.81 8.00 -10.08
C GLU A 40 -1.68 7.02 -9.73
N LEU A 41 -1.97 5.71 -9.68
CA LEU A 41 -0.97 4.67 -9.47
C LEU A 41 0.07 4.64 -10.60
N ALA A 42 -0.38 4.76 -11.85
CA ALA A 42 0.50 4.72 -13.03
C ALA A 42 1.51 5.88 -13.10
N ALA A 43 1.28 6.96 -12.36
CA ALA A 43 2.19 8.11 -12.28
C ALA A 43 3.26 7.98 -11.18
N CYS A 44 3.28 6.88 -10.42
CA CYS A 44 4.15 6.71 -9.26
C CYS A 44 5.44 5.94 -9.61
N ASP A 45 6.56 6.42 -9.09
CA ASP A 45 7.87 5.74 -9.13
C ASP A 45 8.02 4.72 -7.98
N ALA A 46 7.25 4.89 -6.90
CA ALA A 46 7.18 4.00 -5.74
C ALA A 46 5.81 4.11 -5.06
N LEU A 47 5.46 3.13 -4.23
CA LEU A 47 4.16 3.06 -3.55
C LEU A 47 4.33 2.84 -2.04
N VAL A 48 3.48 3.51 -1.26
CA VAL A 48 3.28 3.26 0.16
C VAL A 48 1.86 2.74 0.38
N LEU A 49 1.77 1.60 1.06
CA LEU A 49 0.54 1.05 1.62
C LEU A 49 0.51 1.39 3.12
N PRO A 50 -0.36 2.33 3.54
CA PRO A 50 -0.34 2.86 4.90
C PRO A 50 -0.88 1.85 5.94
N GLY A 51 -0.80 2.23 7.21
CA GLY A 51 -1.52 1.57 8.29
C GLY A 51 -3.02 1.84 8.21
N GLY A 52 -3.81 1.12 9.02
CA GLY A 52 -5.27 1.21 9.03
C GLY A 52 -5.91 -0.17 9.18
N GLU A 53 -6.97 -0.43 8.42
CA GLU A 53 -7.71 -1.68 8.47
C GLU A 53 -7.60 -2.40 7.11
N SER A 54 -6.82 -3.48 7.08
CA SER A 54 -6.46 -4.19 5.84
C SER A 54 -7.66 -4.76 5.08
N THR A 55 -8.70 -5.23 5.78
CA THR A 55 -9.88 -5.80 5.10
C THR A 55 -10.70 -4.73 4.39
N THR A 56 -10.79 -3.55 5.00
CA THR A 56 -11.46 -2.37 4.45
C THR A 56 -10.70 -1.88 3.23
N MET A 57 -9.37 -1.74 3.32
CA MET A 57 -8.54 -1.33 2.19
C MET A 57 -8.67 -2.29 1.01
N ALA A 58 -8.59 -3.61 1.25
CA ALA A 58 -8.73 -4.61 0.19
C ALA A 58 -10.11 -4.54 -0.50
N ARG A 59 -11.19 -4.44 0.29
CA ARG A 59 -12.57 -4.30 -0.22
C ARG A 59 -12.75 -3.03 -1.04
N LEU A 60 -12.22 -1.89 -0.57
CA LEU A 60 -12.29 -0.63 -1.31
C LEU A 60 -11.46 -0.72 -2.60
N ALA A 61 -10.27 -1.32 -2.55
CA ALA A 61 -9.42 -1.49 -3.73
C ALA A 61 -10.11 -2.36 -4.79
N HIS A 62 -10.77 -3.45 -4.38
CA HIS A 62 -11.59 -4.25 -5.28
C HIS A 62 -12.77 -3.45 -5.84
N THR A 63 -13.51 -2.76 -4.97
CA THR A 63 -14.72 -1.99 -5.34
C THR A 63 -14.43 -0.88 -6.34
N PHE A 64 -13.27 -0.23 -6.23
CA PHE A 64 -12.83 0.83 -7.14
C PHE A 64 -12.00 0.33 -8.33
N GLY A 65 -11.89 -0.99 -8.54
CA GLY A 65 -11.14 -1.57 -9.64
C GLY A 65 -9.63 -1.33 -9.57
N LEU A 66 -9.10 -1.07 -8.37
CA LEU A 66 -7.71 -0.75 -8.11
C LEU A 66 -6.89 -1.97 -7.67
N LEU A 67 -7.53 -3.04 -7.20
CA LEU A 67 -6.84 -4.22 -6.66
C LEU A 67 -5.93 -4.91 -7.70
N GLU A 68 -6.44 -5.19 -8.90
CA GLU A 68 -5.64 -5.81 -9.97
C GLU A 68 -4.51 -4.90 -10.48
N PRO A 69 -4.72 -3.58 -10.70
CA PRO A 69 -3.63 -2.65 -10.96
C PRO A 69 -2.54 -2.65 -9.89
N LEU A 70 -2.90 -2.72 -8.60
CA LEU A 70 -1.94 -2.81 -7.50
C LEU A 70 -1.14 -4.12 -7.56
N ARG A 71 -1.82 -5.26 -7.75
CA ARG A 71 -1.17 -6.58 -7.91
C ARG A 71 -0.17 -6.56 -9.06
N ALA A 72 -0.59 -6.05 -10.22
CA ALA A 72 0.25 -5.97 -11.41
C ALA A 72 1.46 -5.04 -11.20
N ALA A 73 1.26 -3.88 -10.56
CA ALA A 73 2.35 -2.93 -10.30
C ALA A 73 3.40 -3.51 -9.34
N VAL A 74 2.96 -4.13 -8.24
CA VAL A 74 3.86 -4.75 -7.26
C VAL A 74 4.59 -5.95 -7.89
N ALA A 75 3.89 -6.83 -8.60
CA ALA A 75 4.50 -7.96 -9.30
C ALA A 75 5.46 -7.52 -10.42
N GLY A 76 5.19 -6.37 -11.04
CA GLY A 76 6.03 -5.71 -12.04
C GLY A 76 7.28 -5.03 -11.47
N GLY A 77 7.46 -5.03 -10.14
CA GLY A 77 8.66 -4.51 -9.48
C GLY A 77 8.56 -3.06 -9.02
N LEU A 78 7.36 -2.47 -8.95
CA LEU A 78 7.17 -1.14 -8.34
C LEU A 78 7.66 -1.19 -6.87
N PRO A 79 8.68 -0.38 -6.48
CA PRO A 79 9.14 -0.35 -5.10
C PRO A 79 8.00 -0.01 -4.17
N THR A 80 7.69 -0.92 -3.25
CA THR A 80 6.49 -0.81 -2.40
C THR A 80 6.84 -0.99 -0.93
N LEU A 81 6.41 -0.04 -0.10
CA LEU A 81 6.53 -0.07 1.35
C LEU A 81 5.15 -0.32 1.98
N GLY A 82 5.00 -1.39 2.74
CA GLY A 82 3.80 -1.66 3.52
C GLY A 82 4.03 -1.47 5.01
N THR A 83 3.25 -0.59 5.65
CA THR A 83 3.31 -0.38 7.11
C THR A 83 2.07 -0.94 7.80
N CYS A 84 2.24 -1.78 8.83
CA CYS A 84 1.13 -2.36 9.61
C CYS A 84 0.09 -3.07 8.71
N ALA A 85 -1.08 -2.46 8.45
CA ALA A 85 -2.07 -2.98 7.53
C ALA A 85 -1.54 -3.14 6.10
N GLY A 86 -0.69 -2.22 5.63
CA GLY A 86 0.00 -2.35 4.34
C GLY A 86 0.91 -3.57 4.26
N MET A 87 1.55 -3.97 5.37
CA MET A 87 2.32 -5.23 5.42
C MET A 87 1.40 -6.44 5.26
N ILE A 88 0.23 -6.44 5.91
CA ILE A 88 -0.77 -7.50 5.74
C ILE A 88 -1.22 -7.58 4.28
N LEU A 89 -1.41 -6.45 3.59
CA LEU A 89 -1.78 -6.42 2.17
C LEU A 89 -0.67 -6.97 1.25
N LEU A 90 0.60 -6.85 1.59
CA LEU A 90 1.72 -7.38 0.78
C LEU A 90 2.01 -8.87 1.00
N ALA A 91 1.44 -9.47 2.04
CA ALA A 91 1.65 -10.88 2.33
C ALA A 91 0.92 -11.77 1.31
N GLU A 92 1.57 -12.87 0.91
CA GLU A 92 0.88 -13.95 0.19
C GLU A 92 -0.10 -14.70 1.08
N ARG A 93 0.18 -14.80 2.38
CA ARG A 93 -0.60 -15.63 3.31
C ARG A 93 -0.93 -14.85 4.58
N VAL A 94 -2.20 -14.89 4.99
CA VAL A 94 -2.69 -14.21 6.19
C VAL A 94 -3.35 -15.21 7.14
N LEU A 95 -2.82 -15.31 8.37
CA LEU A 95 -3.41 -16.07 9.47
C LEU A 95 -4.32 -15.16 10.32
N ASP A 96 -5.36 -15.73 10.89
CA ASP A 96 -6.38 -15.01 11.69
C ASP A 96 -6.97 -13.81 10.93
N GLY A 97 -7.04 -13.95 9.60
CA GLY A 97 -7.71 -13.06 8.67
C GLY A 97 -9.22 -13.22 8.67
N VAL A 98 -9.91 -12.27 8.04
CA VAL A 98 -11.31 -12.51 7.66
C VAL A 98 -11.32 -13.53 6.52
N GLU A 99 -12.28 -14.46 6.53
CA GLU A 99 -12.43 -15.44 5.45
C GLU A 99 -12.56 -14.73 4.08
N GLY A 100 -11.77 -15.18 3.10
CA GLY A 100 -11.70 -14.55 1.78
C GLY A 100 -11.04 -13.16 1.76
N GLN A 101 -10.30 -12.77 2.80
CA GLN A 101 -9.55 -11.52 2.78
C GLN A 101 -8.55 -11.53 1.62
N GLU A 102 -8.75 -10.61 0.69
CA GLU A 102 -7.83 -10.41 -0.43
C GLU A 102 -6.57 -9.65 -0.01
N THR A 103 -5.46 -9.98 -0.66
CA THR A 103 -4.18 -9.28 -0.54
C THR A 103 -3.72 -8.80 -1.91
N ILE A 104 -2.78 -7.86 -1.91
CA ILE A 104 -2.02 -7.44 -3.09
C ILE A 104 -0.90 -8.46 -3.35
N GLY A 105 -0.33 -9.04 -2.30
CA GLY A 105 0.82 -9.93 -2.42
C GLY A 105 2.10 -9.16 -2.77
N GLY A 106 3.12 -9.90 -3.25
CA GLY A 106 4.42 -9.33 -3.61
C GLY A 106 5.56 -9.68 -2.63
N ILE A 107 5.23 -10.17 -1.44
CA ILE A 107 6.20 -10.72 -0.50
C ILE A 107 5.75 -12.14 -0.11
N ASP A 108 6.61 -13.12 -0.39
CA ASP A 108 6.45 -14.52 0.00
C ASP A 108 6.60 -14.68 1.52
N MET A 109 5.57 -14.25 2.25
CA MET A 109 5.52 -14.25 3.71
C MET A 109 4.15 -14.63 4.24
N THR A 110 4.14 -15.13 5.47
CA THR A 110 2.92 -15.39 6.23
C THR A 110 2.80 -14.37 7.36
N VAL A 111 1.71 -13.62 7.39
CA VAL A 111 1.44 -12.62 8.44
C VAL A 111 0.25 -13.06 9.28
N ARG A 112 0.35 -12.94 10.60
CA ARG A 112 -0.78 -13.15 11.52
C ARG A 112 -1.35 -11.81 11.97
N ARG A 113 -2.65 -11.58 11.78
CA ARG A 113 -3.30 -10.34 12.25
C ARG A 113 -3.42 -10.32 13.76
N ASN A 114 -3.22 -9.15 14.36
CA ASN A 114 -3.47 -8.89 15.79
C ASN A 114 -2.83 -9.93 16.73
N ALA A 115 -1.62 -10.41 16.41
CA ALA A 115 -0.97 -11.49 17.13
C ALA A 115 -0.72 -11.18 18.62
N PHE A 116 -0.67 -9.90 18.99
CA PHE A 116 -0.48 -9.43 20.36
C PHE A 116 -1.80 -9.24 21.14
N GLY A 117 -2.94 -9.57 20.54
CA GLY A 117 -4.26 -9.37 21.12
C GLY A 117 -5.00 -8.16 20.54
N ARG A 118 -6.08 -7.76 21.21
CA ARG A 118 -6.91 -6.60 20.83
C ARG A 118 -6.32 -5.29 21.36
N GLN A 119 -6.65 -4.19 20.68
CA GLN A 119 -6.42 -2.83 21.17
C GLN A 119 -7.33 -2.52 22.37
#